data_AF-A0A1I7X917-F1
#
_entry.id   AF-A0A1I7X917-F1
#
_cell.length_a   1.000
_cell.length_b   1.000
_cell.length_c   1.000
_cell.angle_alpha   90.00
_cell.angle_beta   90.00
_cell.angle_gamma   90.00
#
_symmetry.space_group_name_H-M   'P 1'
#
loop_
_entity.id
_entity.type
_entity.pdbx_description
1 polymer ?
#
loop_
_entity_poly.entity_id
_entity_poly.type
_entity_poly.pdbx_seq_one_letter_code
_entity_poly.pdbx_strand_id
1 'polypeptide(L)' 'MSQDHFPHFGTAAIHVGQEPEQWDMNQVVPPISLSSTYKQDRPGEPKGHDYSRAGNPTRDVVQKNLAALEDAKYCEFMF' A
#
# COMPACT_ATOMS: atom_id res chain seq x y z
N MET A 1 -34.22 -12.01 -0.35
CA MET A 1 -32.77 -12.24 -0.41
C MET A 1 -32.13 -11.14 0.41
N SER A 2 -31.73 -11.40 1.65
CA SER A 2 -30.92 -10.45 2.40
C SER A 2 -29.59 -10.33 1.66
N GLN A 3 -29.22 -9.11 1.25
CA GLN A 3 -27.88 -8.89 0.72
C GLN A 3 -26.91 -9.03 1.89
N ASP A 4 -26.10 -10.09 1.88
CA ASP A 4 -24.98 -10.24 2.79
C ASP A 4 -23.96 -9.16 2.44
N HIS A 5 -23.86 -8.12 3.28
CA HIS A 5 -22.90 -7.04 3.12
C HIS A 5 -21.70 -7.33 4.00
N PHE A 6 -20.49 -7.27 3.41
CA PHE A 6 -19.27 -7.29 4.18
C PHE A 6 -19.23 -6.07 5.11
N PRO A 7 -19.15 -6.27 6.44
CA PRO A 7 -19.13 -5.16 7.38
C PRO A 7 -17.92 -4.26 7.08
N HIS A 8 -18.13 -2.94 7.12
CA HIS A 8 -17.11 -1.92 6.90
C HIS A 8 -16.46 -1.87 5.50
N PHE A 9 -16.97 -2.59 4.50
CA PHE A 9 -16.41 -2.61 3.14
C PHE A 9 -16.15 -1.20 2.56
N GLY A 10 -17.13 -0.29 2.67
CA GLY A 10 -16.99 1.07 2.15
C GLY A 10 -15.92 1.89 2.88
N THR A 11 -15.81 1.74 4.21
CA THR A 11 -14.77 2.40 4.99
C THR A 11 -13.40 1.82 4.67
N ALA A 12 -13.31 0.48 4.56
CA ALA A 12 -12.08 -0.21 4.22
C ALA A 12 -11.56 0.20 2.84
N ALA A 13 -12.45 0.26 1.85
CA ALA A 13 -12.13 0.67 0.48
C ALA A 13 -11.49 2.07 0.42
N ILE A 14 -11.96 2.99 1.26
CA ILE A 14 -11.50 4.39 1.26
C ILE A 14 -10.25 4.59 2.11
N HIS A 15 -10.11 3.90 3.24
CA HIS A 15 -9.11 4.27 4.25
C HIS A 15 -7.94 3.30 4.40
N VAL A 16 -8.13 2.00 4.16
CA VAL A 16 -7.07 1.02 4.45
C VAL A 16 -5.88 1.24 3.53
N GLY A 17 -4.70 1.43 4.12
CA GLY A 17 -3.46 1.69 3.40
C GLY A 17 -3.28 3.15 2.96
N GLN A 18 -4.29 4.00 3.16
CA GLN A 18 -4.32 5.40 2.74
C GLN A 18 -3.98 6.36 3.89
N GLU A 19 -3.35 5.87 4.96
CA GLU A 19 -3.04 6.67 6.15
C GLU A 19 -2.07 7.82 5.79
N PRO A 20 -2.45 9.09 5.97
CA PRO A 20 -1.62 10.24 5.58
C PRO A 20 -0.27 10.27 6.27
N GLU A 21 -0.18 9.75 7.49
CA GLU A 21 1.03 9.73 8.33
C GLU A 21 2.16 8.86 7.74
N GLN A 22 1.87 8.06 6.71
CA GLN A 22 2.88 7.32 5.94
C GLN A 22 3.77 8.26 5.11
N TRP A 23 3.31 9.47 4.84
CA TRP A 23 3.92 10.39 3.89
C TRP A 23 4.50 11.62 4.58
N ASP A 24 5.59 12.11 4.02
CA ASP A 24 6.40 13.23 4.53
C ASP A 24 5.63 14.55 4.63
N MET A 25 4.58 14.77 3.82
CA MET A 25 3.76 16.00 3.89
C MET A 25 2.33 15.73 4.37
N ASN A 26 2.03 14.55 4.92
CA ASN A 26 0.68 14.12 5.27
C ASN A 26 -0.31 14.23 4.09
N GLN A 27 0.12 13.85 2.89
CA GLN A 27 -0.73 13.84 1.71
C GLN A 27 -1.90 12.86 1.92
N VAL A 28 -3.14 13.35 1.79
CA VAL A 28 -4.35 12.52 1.97
C VAL A 28 -4.45 11.42 0.93
N VAL A 29 -4.00 11.70 -0.30
CA VAL A 29 -3.88 10.70 -1.36
C VAL A 29 -2.42 10.29 -1.46
N PRO A 30 -2.10 8.99 -1.41
CA PRO A 30 -0.75 8.47 -1.56
C PRO A 30 -0.07 9.00 -2.83
N PRO A 31 1.20 9.44 -2.72
CA PRO A 31 1.95 9.88 -3.87
C PRO A 31 2.23 8.71 -4.83
N ILE A 32 2.37 9.04 -6.12
CA ILE A 32 2.76 8.07 -7.14
C ILE A 32 4.29 7.99 -7.18
N SER A 33 4.85 6.89 -6.67
CA SER A 33 6.28 6.64 -6.65
C SER A 33 6.73 6.01 -7.98
N LEU A 34 7.13 6.84 -8.93
CA LEU A 34 7.63 6.38 -10.24
C LEU A 34 9.12 6.01 -10.26
N SER A 35 9.82 6.19 -9.14
CA SER A 35 11.24 5.86 -9.05
C SER A 35 11.45 4.35 -9.22
N SER A 36 12.51 3.97 -9.94
CA SER A 36 12.91 2.58 -10.10
C SER A 36 13.80 2.09 -8.96
N THR A 37 14.54 2.98 -8.30
CA THR A 37 15.49 2.67 -7.22
C THR A 37 15.36 3.69 -6.09
N TYR A 38 15.77 3.31 -4.88
CA TYR A 38 15.70 4.17 -3.69
C TYR A 38 17.07 4.31 -3.03
N LYS A 39 17.31 5.46 -2.39
CA LYS A 39 18.57 5.73 -1.69
C LYS A 39 18.71 4.83 -0.46
N GLN A 40 19.84 4.14 -0.36
CA GLN A 40 20.26 3.40 0.84
C GLN A 40 21.25 4.26 1.64
N ASP A 41 21.17 4.22 2.97
CA ASP A 41 22.13 4.95 3.82
C ASP A 41 23.49 4.21 3.86
N ARG A 42 23.45 2.88 3.79
CA ARG A 42 24.62 2.00 3.67
C ARG A 42 24.31 0.85 2.71
N PRO A 43 25.32 0.22 2.07
CA PRO A 43 25.08 -0.92 1.21
C PRO A 43 24.33 -2.05 1.93
N GLY A 44 23.17 -2.44 1.41
CA GLY A 44 22.35 -3.51 2.00
C GLY A 44 21.38 -3.06 3.10
N GLU A 45 21.26 -1.74 3.35
CA GLU A 45 20.37 -1.17 4.37
C GLU A 45 19.33 -0.22 3.72
N PRO A 46 18.32 -0.74 3.01
CA PRO A 46 17.23 0.07 2.47
C PRO A 46 16.30 0.56 3.58
N LYS A 47 15.73 1.76 3.41
CA LYS A 47 14.76 2.32 4.37
C LYS A 47 13.37 1.71 4.30
N GLY A 48 13.08 0.97 3.23
CA GLY A 48 11.82 0.28 3.01
C GLY A 48 11.85 -0.47 1.68
N HIS A 49 12.22 0.23 0.61
CA HIS A 49 12.43 -0.37 -0.71
C HIS A 49 13.85 -0.11 -1.20
N ASP A 50 14.37 -1.03 -2.00
CA ASP A 50 15.63 -0.89 -2.73
C ASP A 50 15.37 -0.67 -4.23
N TYR A 51 14.46 -1.44 -4.81
CA TYR A 51 14.15 -1.48 -6.23
C TYR A 51 12.65 -1.73 -6.47
N SER A 52 12.03 -0.90 -7.32
CA SER A 52 10.57 -0.81 -7.51
C SER A 52 9.89 -2.12 -7.93
N ARG A 53 10.60 -2.98 -8.69
CA ARG A 53 10.10 -4.31 -9.05
C ARG A 53 9.84 -5.19 -7.81
N ALA A 54 10.77 -5.18 -6.86
CA ALA A 54 10.64 -5.95 -5.63
C ALA A 54 9.60 -5.35 -4.68
N GLY A 55 9.54 -4.01 -4.58
CA GLY A 55 8.54 -3.31 -3.76
C GLY A 55 8.48 -1.83 -4.12
N ASN A 56 7.28 -1.24 -4.00
CA ASN A 56 7.04 0.15 -4.35
C ASN A 56 5.99 0.75 -3.40
N PRO A 57 6.20 1.96 -2.85
CA PRO A 57 5.27 2.54 -1.87
C PRO A 57 3.83 2.64 -2.37
N THR A 58 3.62 2.99 -3.64
CA THR A 58 2.26 3.09 -4.20
C THR A 58 1.62 1.72 -4.37
N ARG A 59 2.41 0.69 -4.69
CA ARG A 59 1.93 -0.69 -4.84
C ARG A 59 1.54 -1.29 -3.49
N ASP A 60 2.34 -1.05 -2.45
CA ASP A 60 2.08 -1.50 -1.08
C ASP A 60 0.72 -1.02 -0.56
N VAL A 61 0.33 0.22 -0.89
CA VAL A 61 -1.00 0.76 -0.55
C VAL A 61 -2.11 -0.07 -1.17
N VAL A 62 -2.04 -0.32 -2.49
CA VAL A 62 -3.08 -1.09 -3.20
C VAL A 62 -3.13 -2.53 -2.71
N GLN A 63 -1.97 -3.13 -2.41
CA GLN A 63 -1.88 -4.46 -1.83
C GLN A 63 -2.58 -4.55 -0.47
N LYS A 64 -2.31 -3.61 0.44
CA LYS A 64 -2.98 -3.56 1.76
C LYS A 64 -4.48 -3.37 1.63
N ASN A 65 -4.89 -2.45 0.75
CA ASN A 65 -6.31 -2.15 0.53
C ASN A 65 -7.05 -3.39 -0.01
N LEU A 66 -6.52 -4.03 -1.06
CA LEU A 66 -7.15 -5.20 -1.66
C LEU A 66 -7.16 -6.41 -0.72
N ALA A 67 -6.10 -6.60 0.07
CA ALA A 67 -6.08 -7.64 1.10
C ALA A 67 -7.23 -7.45 2.11
N ALA A 68 -7.46 -6.22 2.58
CA ALA A 68 -8.55 -5.95 3.52
C ALA A 68 -9.94 -6.09 2.90
N LEU A 69 -10.10 -5.76 1.62
CA LEU A 69 -11.39 -5.92 0.92
C LEU A 69 -11.79 -7.39 0.75
N GLU A 70 -10.81 -8.28 0.59
CA GLU A 70 -11.01 -9.72 0.42
C GLU A 70 -10.93 -10.52 1.74
N ASP A 71 -10.89 -9.84 2.89
CA ASP A 71 -10.64 -10.46 4.22
C ASP A 71 -9.40 -11.37 4.24
N ALA A 72 -8.38 -10.98 3.45
CA ALA A 72 -7.12 -11.70 3.31
C ALA A 72 -6.03 -11.05 4.16
N LYS A 73 -5.06 -11.86 4.61
CA LYS A 73 -3.89 -11.36 5.32
C LYS A 73 -2.90 -10.63 4.42
N TYR A 74 -2.82 -11.04 3.16
CA TYR A 74 -1.85 -10.55 2.19
C TYR A 74 -2.46 -10.50 0.79
N CYS A 75 -2.03 -9.52 0.02
CA CYS A 75 -2.21 -9.43 -1.42
C CYS A 75 -0.88 -8.99 -2.02
N GLU A 76 -0.44 -9.63 -3.10
CA GLU A 76 0.85 -9.37 -3.72
C GLU A 76 0.68 -9.16 -5.22
N PHE A 77 1.12 -8.01 -5.71
CA PHE A 77 1.20 -7.76 -7.14
C PHE A 77 2.59 -8.15 -7.64
N MET A 78 2.69 -9.36 -8.17
CA MET A 78 3.93 -9.92 -8.68
C MET A 78 4.18 -9.46 -10.12
N PHE A 79 5.28 -8.72 -10.35
CA PHE A 79 5.85 -8.47 -11.68
C PHE A 79 7.37 -8.30 -11.58
#